data_AF-A0A377M2D2-F1
#
_entry.id   AF-A0A377M2D2-F1
#
_cell.length_a   1.000
_cell.length_b   1.000
_cell.length_c   1.000
_cell.angle_alpha   90.00
_cell.angle_beta   90.00
_cell.angle_gamma   90.00
#
_symmetry.space_group_name_H-M   'P 1'
#
loop_
_entity.id
_entity.type
_entity.pdbx_description
1 polymer ?
#
loop_
_entity_poly.entity_id
_entity_poly.type
_entity_poly.pdbx_seq_one_letter_code
_entity_poly.pdbx_strand_id
1 'polypeptide(L)'
;MPLTLRSALYPIIGDRIYGPVGHAVDIFAVIGTVFGVATSLGYGVLQVNAGLNHLFGVPINETVQVILIVVITGLATISVVSGLDKGIRILSELNLGLAVLLLALVLCLGPTVLLLKSFVENTGVIFRN
;
A
#
# COMPACT_ATOMS: atom_id res chain seq x y z
N MET A 1 25.45 -8.76 7.62
CA MET A 1 24.43 -9.46 8.43
C MET A 1 23.18 -9.57 7.56
N PRO A 2 22.65 -10.76 7.26
CA PRO A 2 21.58 -10.88 6.27
C PRO A 2 20.31 -10.23 6.82
N LEU A 3 19.79 -9.22 6.14
CA LEU A 3 18.52 -8.53 6.41
C LEU A 3 17.34 -9.49 6.22
N THR A 4 17.16 -10.40 7.16
CA THR A 4 16.08 -11.39 7.13
C THR A 4 15.35 -11.34 8.46
N LEU A 5 14.03 -11.56 8.46
CA LEU A 5 13.18 -11.44 9.66
C LEU A 5 13.70 -12.34 10.80
N ARG A 6 14.37 -13.43 10.40
CA ARG A 6 15.12 -14.36 11.24
C ARG A 6 16.16 -13.66 12.16
N SER A 7 16.87 -12.63 11.69
CA SER A 7 17.87 -11.90 12.48
C SER A 7 17.25 -10.87 13.43
N ALA A 8 16.06 -10.34 13.13
CA ALA A 8 15.32 -9.48 14.05
C ALA A 8 14.76 -10.26 15.26
N LEU A 9 14.52 -11.56 15.09
CA LEU A 9 14.06 -12.48 16.15
C LEU A 9 15.20 -13.19 16.90
N TYR A 10 16.47 -12.89 16.58
CA TYR A 10 17.66 -13.37 17.29
C TYR A 10 17.63 -13.12 18.81
N PRO A 11 17.24 -11.94 19.31
CA PRO A 11 17.16 -11.71 20.75
C PRO A 11 16.07 -12.52 21.47
N ILE A 12 15.05 -13.05 20.76
CA ILE A 12 13.93 -13.80 21.37
C ILE A 12 14.12 -15.32 21.21
N ILE A 13 14.65 -15.77 20.07
CA ILE A 13 14.70 -17.19 19.68
C ILE A 13 16.11 -17.78 19.80
N GLY A 14 17.15 -16.96 19.98
CA GLY A 14 18.55 -17.39 20.11
C GLY A 14 19.05 -18.14 18.86
N ASP A 15 19.93 -19.12 19.02
CA ASP A 15 20.51 -19.90 17.90
C ASP A 15 19.53 -20.82 17.15
N ARG A 16 18.27 -20.96 17.60
CA ARG A 16 17.24 -21.77 16.91
C ARG A 16 16.77 -21.18 15.57
N ILE A 17 17.28 -20.01 15.20
CA ILE A 17 17.03 -19.38 13.91
C ILE A 17 17.55 -20.20 12.72
N TYR A 18 18.58 -21.02 12.92
CA TYR A 18 19.09 -21.93 11.89
C TYR A 18 18.36 -23.28 11.84
N GLY A 19 17.36 -23.49 12.71
CA GLY A 19 16.54 -24.71 12.78
C GLY A 19 15.18 -24.57 12.07
N PRO A 20 14.33 -25.62 12.11
CA PRO A 20 13.02 -25.64 11.45
C PRO A 20 12.08 -24.50 11.88
N VAL A 21 12.25 -23.98 13.09
CA VAL A 21 11.50 -22.81 13.59
C VAL A 21 11.85 -21.54 12.81
N GLY A 22 13.12 -21.33 12.47
CA GLY A 22 13.53 -20.19 11.65
C GLY A 22 12.99 -20.23 10.22
N HIS A 23 12.93 -21.42 9.61
CA HIS A 23 12.31 -21.61 8.29
C HIS A 23 10.79 -21.38 8.33
N ALA A 24 10.11 -21.85 9.37
CA ALA A 24 8.67 -21.59 9.53
C ALA A 24 8.40 -20.07 9.61
N VAL A 25 9.16 -19.35 10.43
CA VAL A 25 9.04 -17.89 10.58
C VAL A 25 9.29 -17.16 9.26
N ASP A 26 10.31 -17.54 8.48
CA ASP A 26 10.60 -16.93 7.19
C ASP A 26 9.46 -17.17 6.19
N ILE A 27 8.89 -18.38 6.16
CA ILE A 27 7.71 -18.70 5.34
C ILE A 27 6.51 -17.84 5.76
N PHE A 28 6.20 -17.73 7.05
CA PHE A 28 5.12 -16.86 7.52
C PHE A 28 5.37 -15.38 7.18
N ALA A 29 6.61 -14.91 7.25
CA ALA A 29 6.99 -13.55 6.91
C ALA A 29 6.78 -13.22 5.43
N VAL A 30 7.23 -14.14 4.55
CA VAL A 30 7.06 -14.00 3.10
C VAL A 30 5.59 -14.06 2.74
N ILE A 31 4.85 -15.02 3.28
CA ILE A 31 3.41 -15.16 3.07
C ILE A 31 2.67 -13.90 3.52
N GLY A 32 2.95 -13.39 4.73
CA GLY A 32 2.33 -12.18 5.26
C GLY A 32 2.60 -10.95 4.39
N THR A 33 3.83 -10.82 3.89
CA THR A 33 4.20 -9.72 3.00
C THR A 33 3.48 -9.83 1.65
N VAL A 34 3.44 -11.02 1.06
CA VAL A 34 2.76 -11.27 -0.22
C VAL A 34 1.27 -11.00 -0.12
N PHE A 35 0.60 -11.48 0.94
CA PHE A 35 -0.83 -11.19 1.15
C PHE A 35 -1.10 -9.71 1.38
N GLY A 36 -0.25 -9.02 2.15
CA GLY A 36 -0.37 -7.58 2.39
C GLY A 36 -0.24 -6.77 1.09
N VAL A 37 0.76 -7.09 0.27
CA VAL A 37 0.99 -6.44 -1.03
C VAL A 37 -0.16 -6.76 -2.00
N ALA A 38 -0.60 -8.02 -2.09
CA ALA A 38 -1.69 -8.43 -2.97
C ALA A 38 -3.00 -7.73 -2.63
N THR A 39 -3.32 -7.61 -1.34
CA THR A 39 -4.54 -6.92 -0.88
C THR A 39 -4.48 -5.42 -1.19
N SER A 40 -3.36 -4.77 -0.90
CA SER A 40 -3.16 -3.35 -1.19
C SER A 40 -3.26 -3.05 -2.70
N LEU A 41 -2.64 -3.90 -3.54
CA LEU A 41 -2.71 -3.77 -4.99
C LEU A 41 -4.13 -4.01 -5.53
N GLY A 42 -4.87 -4.96 -4.96
CA GLY A 42 -6.27 -5.21 -5.30
C GLY A 42 -7.15 -3.97 -5.07
N TYR A 43 -7.08 -3.37 -3.88
CA TYR A 43 -7.81 -2.11 -3.61
C TYR A 43 -7.35 -0.97 -4.52
N GLY A 44 -6.05 -0.87 -4.80
CA GLY A 44 -5.51 0.14 -5.72
C GLY A 44 -6.09 0.01 -7.14
N VAL A 45 -6.20 -1.20 -7.67
CA VAL A 45 -6.79 -1.45 -8.99
C VAL A 45 -8.27 -1.13 -9.02
N LEU A 46 -9.02 -1.48 -7.97
CA LEU A 46 -10.44 -1.11 -7.85
C LEU A 46 -10.61 0.42 -7.86
N GLN A 47 -9.76 1.15 -7.15
CA GLN A 47 -9.79 2.60 -7.11
C GLN A 47 -9.42 3.23 -8.46
N VAL A 48 -8.38 2.71 -9.14
CA VAL A 48 -8.00 3.16 -10.49
C VAL A 48 -9.11 2.89 -11.50
N ASN A 49 -9.72 1.70 -11.46
CA ASN A 49 -10.82 1.36 -12.36
C ASN A 49 -12.04 2.27 -12.13
N ALA A 50 -12.41 2.55 -10.87
CA ALA A 50 -13.46 3.51 -10.56
C ALA A 50 -13.14 4.93 -11.08
N GLY A 51 -11.88 5.35 -10.98
CA GLY A 51 -11.41 6.62 -11.55
C GLY A 51 -11.50 6.64 -13.08
N LEU A 52 -11.07 5.57 -13.76
CA LEU A 52 -11.18 5.44 -15.21
C LEU A 52 -12.63 5.36 -15.69
N ASN A 53 -13.50 4.71 -14.93
CA ASN A 53 -14.94 4.71 -15.20
C ASN A 53 -15.51 6.12 -15.11
N HIS A 54 -15.14 6.88 -14.09
CA HIS A 54 -15.64 8.24 -13.89
C HIS A 54 -15.13 9.22 -14.96
N LEU A 55 -13.88 9.09 -15.41
CA LEU A 55 -13.25 10.00 -16.37
C LEU A 55 -13.50 9.62 -17.84
N PHE A 56 -13.45 8.33 -18.16
CA PHE A 56 -13.47 7.80 -19.53
C PHE A 56 -14.63 6.84 -19.82
N GLY A 57 -15.47 6.51 -18.82
CA GLY A 57 -16.60 5.60 -19.00
C GLY A 57 -16.21 4.12 -19.12
N VAL A 58 -14.97 3.75 -18.77
CA VAL A 58 -14.50 2.33 -18.83
C VAL A 58 -15.34 1.46 -17.89
N PRO A 59 -15.89 0.31 -18.33
CA PRO A 59 -16.74 -0.52 -17.48
C PRO A 59 -15.97 -1.13 -16.30
N ILE A 60 -16.61 -1.15 -15.12
CA ILE A 60 -16.08 -1.79 -13.93
C ILE A 60 -16.44 -3.28 -13.98
N ASN A 61 -15.57 -4.08 -14.59
CA ASN A 61 -15.69 -5.54 -14.61
C ASN A 61 -14.37 -6.23 -14.27
N GLU A 62 -14.44 -7.52 -13.95
CA GLU A 62 -13.28 -8.34 -13.57
C GLU A 62 -12.22 -8.37 -14.67
N THR A 63 -12.62 -8.40 -15.94
CA THR A 63 -11.69 -8.40 -17.08
C THR A 63 -10.79 -7.17 -17.11
N VAL A 64 -11.36 -5.96 -16.94
CA VAL A 64 -10.60 -4.71 -16.90
C VAL A 64 -9.68 -4.67 -15.68
N GLN A 65 -10.16 -5.14 -14.52
CA GLN A 65 -9.34 -5.20 -13.31
C GLN A 65 -8.14 -6.14 -13.46
N VAL A 66 -8.33 -7.33 -14.04
CA VAL A 66 -7.24 -8.28 -14.32
C VAL A 66 -6.22 -7.69 -15.29
N ILE A 67 -6.68 -7.01 -16.35
CA ILE A 67 -5.78 -6.31 -17.30
C ILE A 67 -4.97 -5.23 -16.58
N LEU A 68 -5.60 -4.41 -15.73
CA LEU A 68 -4.91 -3.39 -14.95
C LEU A 68 -3.87 -3.99 -14.00
N ILE A 69 -4.20 -5.11 -13.33
CA ILE A 69 -3.24 -5.83 -12.48
C ILE A 69 -2.02 -6.25 -13.30
N VAL A 70 -2.22 -6.94 -14.43
CA VAL A 70 -1.12 -7.42 -15.29
C VAL A 70 -0.23 -6.27 -15.75
N VAL A 71 -0.83 -5.15 -16.16
CA VAL A 71 -0.09 -3.97 -16.61
C VAL A 71 0.71 -3.34 -15.46
N ILE A 72 0.09 -3.09 -14.30
CA ILE A 72 0.75 -2.46 -13.15
C ILE A 72 1.85 -3.37 -12.59
N THR A 73 1.59 -4.68 -12.46
CA THR A 73 2.60 -5.64 -12.03
C THR A 73 3.76 -5.73 -13.02
N GLY A 74 3.48 -5.74 -14.33
CA GLY A 74 4.52 -5.72 -15.36
C GLY A 74 5.41 -4.47 -15.29
N LEU A 75 4.80 -3.29 -15.13
CA LEU A 75 5.53 -2.04 -14.91
C LEU A 75 6.36 -2.07 -13.63
N ALA A 76 5.81 -2.61 -12.54
CA ALA A 76 6.54 -2.77 -11.28
C ALA A 76 7.73 -3.72 -11.44
N THR A 77 7.59 -4.84 -12.16
CA THR A 77 8.71 -5.76 -12.45
C THR A 77 9.81 -5.06 -13.23
N ILE A 78 9.47 -4.30 -14.27
CA ILE A 78 10.45 -3.52 -15.06
C ILE A 78 11.15 -2.49 -14.16
N SER A 79 10.39 -1.79 -13.31
CA SER A 79 10.93 -0.81 -12.36
C SER A 79 11.97 -1.44 -11.41
N VAL A 80 11.65 -2.62 -10.86
CA VAL A 80 12.57 -3.37 -9.98
C VAL A 80 13.86 -3.76 -10.71
N VAL A 81 13.78 -4.21 -11.97
CA VAL A 81 14.96 -4.59 -12.75
C VAL A 81 15.80 -3.38 -13.16
N SER A 82 15.18 -2.22 -13.39
CA SER A 82 15.86 -1.00 -13.85
C SER A 82 16.60 -0.20 -12.75
N GLY A 83 16.33 -0.48 -11.48
CA GLY A 83 17.01 0.14 -10.33
C GLY A 83 16.04 0.85 -9.38
N LEU A 84 15.87 0.28 -8.20
CA LEU A 84 14.83 0.66 -7.23
C LEU A 84 15.10 2.00 -6.52
N ASP A 85 16.36 2.32 -6.22
CA ASP A 85 16.72 3.39 -5.28
C ASP A 85 16.30 4.79 -5.72
N LYS A 86 16.50 5.13 -7.00
CA LYS A 86 16.07 6.43 -7.55
C LYS A 86 14.57 6.46 -7.84
N GLY A 87 14.01 5.35 -8.32
CA GLY A 87 12.60 5.24 -8.69
C GLY A 87 11.67 5.43 -7.49
N ILE A 88 11.92 4.71 -6.39
CA ILE A 88 11.10 4.84 -5.17
C ILE A 88 11.13 6.27 -4.62
N ARG A 89 12.31 6.91 -4.61
CA ARG A 89 12.43 8.25 -4.04
C ARG A 89 11.57 9.27 -4.79
N ILE A 90 11.69 9.31 -6.11
CA ILE A 90 10.91 10.24 -6.94
C ILE A 90 9.41 9.93 -6.82
N LEU A 91 9.03 8.65 -6.87
CA LEU A 91 7.63 8.26 -6.80
C LEU A 91 7.02 8.59 -5.44
N SER A 92 7.79 8.45 -4.35
CA SER A 92 7.38 8.81 -3.00
C SER A 92 7.23 10.33 -2.82
N GLU A 93 8.20 11.12 -3.30
CA GLU A 93 8.13 12.59 -3.28
C GLU A 93 6.92 13.10 -4.07
N LEU A 94 6.64 12.52 -5.25
CA LEU A 94 5.45 12.84 -6.05
C LEU A 94 4.14 12.41 -5.35
N ASN A 95 4.07 11.20 -4.80
CA ASN A 95 2.88 10.71 -4.10
C ASN A 95 2.55 11.60 -2.90
N LEU A 96 3.56 11.97 -2.10
CA LEU A 96 3.37 12.87 -0.96
C LEU A 96 2.90 14.26 -1.41
N GLY A 97 3.50 14.82 -2.47
CA GLY A 97 3.09 16.09 -3.04
C GLY A 97 1.65 16.07 -3.55
N LEU A 98 1.25 15.02 -4.28
CA LEU A 98 -0.10 14.83 -4.77
C LEU A 98 -1.11 14.64 -3.63
N ALA A 99 -0.75 13.87 -2.59
CA ALA A 99 -1.61 13.66 -1.44
C ALA A 99 -1.88 14.97 -0.68
N VAL A 100 -0.86 15.79 -0.45
CA VAL A 100 -1.00 17.10 0.20
C VAL A 100 -1.82 18.06 -0.66
N LEU A 101 -1.60 18.07 -1.98
CA LEU A 101 -2.38 18.89 -2.91
C LEU A 101 -3.85 18.50 -2.89
N LEU A 102 -4.14 17.20 -2.97
CA LEU A 102 -5.51 16.69 -2.93
C LEU A 102 -6.18 17.01 -1.58
N LEU A 103 -5.47 16.84 -0.47
CA LEU A 103 -5.96 17.22 0.87
C LEU A 103 -6.33 18.71 0.93
N ALA A 104 -5.45 19.59 0.45
CA ALA A 104 -5.70 21.02 0.43
C ALA A 104 -6.90 21.38 -0.46
N LEU A 105 -7.02 20.75 -1.64
CA LEU A 105 -8.18 20.93 -2.52
C LEU A 105 -9.48 20.50 -1.84
N VAL A 106 -9.51 19.32 -1.21
CA VAL A 106 -10.69 18.82 -0.50
C VAL A 106 -11.06 19.72 0.69
N LEU A 107 -10.08 20.25 1.41
CA LEU A 107 -10.31 21.14 2.55
C LEU A 107 -10.89 22.49 2.10
N CYS A 108 -10.38 23.07 1.00
CA CYS A 108 -10.81 24.37 0.49
C CYS A 108 -12.08 24.34 -0.37
N LEU A 109 -12.26 23.32 -1.21
CA LEU A 109 -13.43 23.17 -2.11
C LEU A 109 -14.57 22.40 -1.44
N GLY A 110 -14.27 21.57 -0.44
CA GLY A 110 -15.26 20.84 0.34
C GLY A 110 -15.87 21.70 1.45
N PRO A 111 -16.91 21.17 2.14
CA PRO A 111 -17.51 21.84 3.28
C PRO A 111 -16.57 21.78 4.49
N THR A 112 -15.62 22.72 4.57
CA THR A 112 -14.53 22.74 5.57
C THR A 112 -15.03 22.54 6.99
N VAL A 113 -16.08 23.28 7.40
CA VAL A 113 -16.67 23.20 8.74
C VAL A 113 -17.20 21.79 9.04
N LEU A 114 -17.81 21.12 8.05
CA LEU A 114 -18.30 19.76 8.22
C LEU A 114 -17.15 18.76 8.33
N LEU A 115 -16.10 18.91 7.50
CA LEU A 115 -14.90 18.06 7.58
C LEU A 115 -14.21 18.17 8.95
N LEU A 116 -14.00 19.40 9.46
CA LEU A 116 -13.41 19.64 10.78
C LEU A 116 -14.29 19.12 11.91
N LYS A 117 -15.62 19.33 11.83
CA LYS A 117 -16.56 18.80 12.83
C LYS A 117 -16.54 17.28 12.86
N SER A 118 -16.63 16.63 11.70
CA SER A 118 -16.54 15.17 11.59
C SER A 118 -15.20 14.64 12.07
N PHE A 119 -14.09 15.36 11.83
CA PHE A 119 -12.78 14.97 12.36
C PHE A 119 -12.75 14.97 13.90
N VAL A 120 -13.24 16.06 14.53
CA VAL A 120 -13.32 16.16 15.99
C VAL A 120 -14.27 15.11 16.57
N GLU A 121 -15.42 14.89 15.92
CA GLU A 121 -16.42 13.91 16.34
C GLU A 121 -15.89 12.47 16.27
N ASN A 122 -15.29 12.06 15.14
CA ASN A 122 -14.68 10.73 14.99
C ASN A 122 -13.55 10.53 16.00
N THR A 123 -12.73 11.55 16.23
CA THR A 123 -11.67 11.51 17.24
C THR A 123 -12.26 11.30 18.62
N GLY A 124 -13.30 12.07 18.99
CA GLY A 124 -14.02 11.91 20.25
C GLY A 124 -14.66 10.53 20.42
N VAL A 125 -15.16 9.93 19.34
CA VAL A 125 -15.72 8.56 19.35
C VAL A 125 -14.63 7.52 19.62
N ILE A 126 -13.45 7.63 19.00
CA ILE A 126 -12.32 6.73 19.24
C ILE A 126 -11.86 6.79 20.70
N PHE A 127 -11.87 7.97 21.34
CA PHE A 127 -11.50 8.10 22.75
C PHE A 127 -12.60 7.65 23.73
N ARG A 128 -13.86 7.60 23.27
CA ARG A 128 -15.01 7.22 24.09
C ARG A 128 -15.24 5.71 24.14
N ASN A 129 -14.83 4.97 23.11
CA ASN A 129 -15.04 3.53 22.97
C ASN A 129 -13.74 2.74 23.17
#